data_AF-S9TXQ8-F1
#
_entry.id   AF-S9TXQ8-F1
#
_cell.length_a   1.000
_cell.length_b   1.000
_cell.length_c   1.000
_cell.angle_alpha   90.00
_cell.angle_beta   90.00
_cell.angle_gamma   90.00
#
_symmetry.space_group_name_H-M   'P 1'
#
loop_
_entity.id
_entity.type
_entity.pdbx_description
1 polymer ?
#
loop_
_entity_poly.entity_id
_entity_poly.type
_entity_poly.pdbx_seq_one_letter_code
_entity_poly.pdbx_strand_id
1 'polypeptide(L)'
;MEALPPLPDDESVLESLKKKYLSVSPVDMYLDTAKEYAVKPNTHIIALMAPLTSWSALTRLDLSKTYVGPKACFPVLNVCRLCDHLESIDLSDNYIGNEVVWAVCGMAFFHPSLQGIELSGNSAISWSGAMCLADLVKRNNRIQYVGLRQTSVALAESEAIFAQTRHNAARQFVLRGTPSNPSGHPAAIRLRAMKRFFFDMSHGSGKVDSAVAVREGVRERQRVLGKSRELALYKEAYYESLLLKAPSKMMNWDTFVVLVLMQCSEYLDDIISALHRVFSEFQVGSDRTQELGDAQVEVRCYASIYVRLYHALPSDQTLAFLKKRLDLEDDMTVNWDDFYLFLQCWSFRKRRASGRGGHPGAAAQWR
;
A
#
# COMPACT_ATOMS: atom_id res chain seq x y z
N MET A 1 -12.38 25.84 22.66
CA MET A 1 -11.91 25.37 21.35
C MET A 1 -10.92 26.43 20.87
N GLU A 2 -9.64 26.31 21.24
CA GLU A 2 -8.62 27.23 20.72
C GLU A 2 -8.52 26.99 19.22
N ALA A 3 -8.76 28.04 18.42
CA ALA A 3 -8.50 28.00 17.01
C ALA A 3 -7.01 27.71 16.83
N LEU A 4 -6.68 26.67 16.05
CA LEU A 4 -5.28 26.42 15.68
C LEU A 4 -4.73 27.70 15.08
N PRO A 5 -3.51 28.13 15.48
CA PRO A 5 -2.91 29.34 14.92
C PRO A 5 -2.86 29.24 13.39
N PRO A 6 -2.98 30.38 12.67
CA PRO A 6 -2.78 30.38 11.24
C PRO A 6 -1.44 29.71 10.94
N LEU A 7 -1.43 28.82 9.95
CA LEU A 7 -0.21 28.14 9.52
C LEU A 7 0.87 29.20 9.29
N PRO A 8 2.12 28.98 9.77
CA PRO A 8 3.18 29.95 9.57
C PRO A 8 3.37 30.13 8.06
N ASP A 9 3.80 31.33 7.66
CA ASP A 9 4.33 31.55 6.32
C ASP A 9 5.60 30.72 6.14
N ASP A 10 5.45 29.44 5.73
CA ASP A 10 6.53 28.47 5.67
C ASP A 10 7.57 28.86 4.61
N GLU A 11 7.22 29.69 3.62
CA GLU A 11 8.16 30.26 2.65
C GLU A 11 9.14 31.22 3.34
N SER A 12 8.63 32.11 4.19
CA SER A 12 9.45 32.98 5.04
C SER A 12 10.34 32.20 6.02
N VAL A 13 9.79 31.14 6.63
CA VAL A 13 10.56 30.23 7.50
C VAL A 13 11.67 29.54 6.72
N LEU A 14 11.35 28.97 5.55
CA LEU A 14 12.30 28.26 4.70
C LEU A 14 13.43 29.16 4.24
N GLU A 15 13.13 30.38 3.77
CA GLU A 15 14.15 31.35 3.35
C GLU A 15 15.04 31.78 4.53
N SER A 16 14.46 31.96 5.72
CA SER A 16 15.22 32.25 6.94
C SER A 16 16.16 31.09 7.31
N LEU A 17 15.68 29.85 7.21
CA LEU A 17 16.49 28.64 7.47
C LEU A 17 17.61 28.48 6.44
N LYS A 18 17.32 28.65 5.14
CA LYS A 18 18.35 28.62 4.07
C LYS A 18 19.43 29.64 4.33
N LYS A 19 19.05 30.89 4.65
CA LYS A 19 20.03 31.96 4.91
C LYS A 19 20.94 31.63 6.09
N LYS A 20 20.42 31.00 7.14
CA LYS A 20 21.18 30.70 8.36
C LYS A 20 22.01 29.41 8.25
N TYR A 21 21.49 28.39 7.57
CA TYR A 21 22.01 27.03 7.70
C TYR A 21 22.43 26.36 6.39
N LEU A 22 22.25 26.96 5.21
CA LEU A 22 22.56 26.26 3.94
C LEU A 22 24.04 25.82 3.83
N SER A 23 24.96 26.56 4.44
CA SER A 23 26.40 26.24 4.53
C SER A 23 26.80 25.42 5.76
N VAL A 24 25.83 25.08 6.62
CA VAL A 24 26.01 24.33 7.86
C VAL A 24 25.60 22.87 7.62
N SER A 25 26.20 21.92 8.34
CA SER A 25 25.80 20.52 8.18
C SER A 25 24.39 20.27 8.76
N PRO A 26 23.63 19.28 8.26
CA PRO A 26 22.31 18.93 8.80
C PRO A 26 22.32 18.60 10.29
N VAL A 27 23.38 17.94 10.77
CA VAL A 27 23.54 17.62 12.20
C VAL A 27 23.80 18.86 13.04
N ASP A 28 24.60 19.80 12.55
CA ASP A 28 24.88 21.05 13.29
C ASP A 28 23.62 21.92 13.35
N MET A 29 22.84 21.99 12.27
CA MET A 29 21.53 22.64 12.28
C MET A 29 20.57 21.99 13.28
N TYR A 30 20.51 20.66 13.33
CA TYR A 30 19.71 19.95 14.32
C TYR A 30 20.13 20.31 15.75
N LEU A 31 21.44 20.34 16.02
CA LEU A 31 21.98 20.69 17.34
C LEU A 31 21.71 22.15 17.72
N ASP A 32 21.82 23.09 16.77
CA ASP A 32 21.54 24.51 17.01
C ASP A 32 20.05 24.73 17.29
N THR A 33 19.18 24.21 16.41
CA THR A 33 17.73 24.32 16.59
C THR A 33 17.25 23.58 17.86
N ALA A 34 17.82 22.43 18.21
CA ALA A 34 17.49 21.76 19.47
C ALA A 34 17.77 22.65 20.70
N LYS A 35 18.85 23.43 20.68
CA LYS A 35 19.13 24.43 21.72
C LYS A 35 18.11 25.56 21.72
N GLU A 36 17.75 26.09 20.55
CA GLU A 36 16.74 27.15 20.41
C GLU A 36 15.37 26.73 21.00
N TYR A 37 14.97 25.47 20.76
CA TYR A 37 13.73 24.91 21.31
C TYR A 37 13.86 24.42 22.78
N ALA A 38 15.03 24.59 23.41
CA ALA A 38 15.35 24.10 24.75
C ALA A 38 15.09 22.58 24.93
N VAL A 39 15.44 21.79 23.92
CA VAL A 39 15.27 20.33 23.91
C VAL A 39 16.63 19.63 23.94
N LYS A 40 16.74 18.55 24.72
CA LYS A 40 17.94 17.70 24.70
C LYS A 40 18.03 16.96 23.35
N PRO A 41 19.12 17.10 22.59
CA PRO A 41 19.30 16.37 21.33
C PRO A 41 19.21 14.86 21.53
N ASN A 42 18.47 14.19 20.64
CA ASN A 42 18.33 12.74 20.63
C ASN A 42 19.52 12.12 19.89
N THR A 43 20.22 11.19 20.54
CA THR A 43 21.41 10.53 19.99
C THR A 43 21.11 9.75 18.71
N HIS A 44 19.92 9.17 18.57
CA HIS A 44 19.51 8.48 17.35
C HIS A 44 19.36 9.45 16.18
N ILE A 45 18.72 10.61 16.39
CA ILE A 45 18.61 11.64 15.35
C ILE A 45 20.00 12.15 14.95
N ILE A 46 20.89 12.39 15.92
CA ILE A 46 22.27 12.78 15.62
C ILE A 46 22.93 11.73 14.72
N ALA A 47 22.79 10.44 15.03
CA ALA A 47 23.36 9.37 14.22
C ALA A 47 22.78 9.31 12.79
N LEU A 48 21.50 9.65 12.61
CA LEU A 48 20.86 9.74 11.29
C LEU A 48 21.35 10.96 10.48
N MET A 49 21.60 12.09 11.15
CA MET A 49 21.96 13.34 10.47
C MET A 49 23.47 13.53 10.27
N ALA A 50 24.31 12.95 11.13
CA ALA A 50 25.77 13.07 11.06
C ALA A 50 26.39 12.63 9.71
N PRO A 51 25.95 11.55 9.05
CA PRO A 51 26.52 11.14 7.77
C PRO A 51 26.02 11.95 6.57
N LEU A 52 25.07 12.89 6.76
CA LEU A 52 24.50 13.66 5.65
C LEU A 52 25.50 14.72 5.17
N THR A 53 26.08 14.49 3.98
CA THR A 53 27.04 15.41 3.34
C THR A 53 26.38 16.50 2.52
N SER A 54 25.09 16.36 2.21
CA SER A 54 24.28 17.35 1.50
C SER A 54 22.83 17.29 1.95
N TRP A 55 22.11 18.39 1.76
CA TRP A 55 20.67 18.48 2.00
C TRP A 55 19.86 17.53 1.11
N SER A 56 20.38 17.19 -0.08
CA SER A 56 19.76 16.22 -1.00
C SER A 56 20.01 14.74 -0.65
N ALA A 57 20.84 14.44 0.36
CA ALA A 57 21.22 13.07 0.67
C ALA A 57 20.11 12.28 1.41
N LEU A 58 19.22 12.96 2.12
CA LEU A 58 18.18 12.33 2.92
C LEU A 58 16.91 12.12 2.08
N THR A 59 16.63 10.88 1.69
CA THR A 59 15.41 10.51 0.94
C THR A 59 14.31 9.92 1.83
N ARG A 60 14.67 9.31 2.96
CA ARG A 60 13.74 8.76 3.93
C ARG A 60 14.22 9.02 5.34
N LEU A 61 13.31 9.43 6.21
CA LEU A 61 13.58 9.65 7.62
C LEU A 61 12.67 8.75 8.46
N ASP A 62 13.23 7.69 9.02
CA ASP A 62 12.53 6.80 9.95
C ASP A 62 12.86 7.20 11.39
N LEU A 63 11.86 7.70 12.10
CA LEU A 63 11.91 7.98 13.54
C LEU A 63 10.88 7.15 14.30
N SER A 64 10.37 6.07 13.72
CA SER A 64 9.39 5.20 14.36
C SER A 64 9.92 4.67 15.70
N LYS A 65 9.10 4.74 16.75
CA LYS A 65 9.43 4.22 18.08
C LYS A 65 10.72 4.81 18.70
N THR A 66 11.09 6.03 18.33
CA THR A 66 12.30 6.69 18.85
C THR A 66 12.04 7.57 20.08
N TYR A 67 10.77 7.68 20.51
CA TYR A 67 10.34 8.52 21.62
C TYR A 67 10.82 9.97 21.47
N VAL A 68 10.83 10.49 20.24
CA VAL A 68 11.30 11.85 19.96
C VAL A 68 10.54 12.88 20.80
N GLY A 69 9.25 12.62 21.07
CA GLY A 69 8.38 13.49 21.85
C GLY A 69 8.02 14.79 21.11
N PRO A 70 6.90 15.45 21.45
CA PRO A 70 6.35 16.54 20.64
C PRO A 70 7.32 17.70 20.37
N LYS A 71 8.03 18.17 21.41
CA LYS A 71 8.95 19.30 21.28
C LYS A 71 10.20 18.98 20.47
N ALA A 72 10.70 17.74 20.50
CA ALA A 72 11.91 17.40 19.75
C ALA A 72 11.62 17.15 18.26
N CYS A 73 10.36 17.06 17.85
CA CYS A 73 9.99 17.03 16.43
C CYS A 73 10.33 18.35 15.72
N PHE A 74 10.22 19.51 16.38
CA PHE A 74 10.40 20.80 15.71
C PHE A 74 11.82 21.01 15.13
N PRO A 75 12.91 20.76 15.88
CA PRO A 75 14.26 20.75 15.31
C PRO A 75 14.43 19.82 14.11
N VAL A 76 13.83 18.62 14.18
CA VAL A 76 13.87 17.64 13.07
C VAL A 76 13.15 18.18 11.84
N LEU A 77 11.96 18.75 12.01
CA LEU A 77 11.17 19.29 10.91
C LEU A 77 11.88 20.48 10.23
N ASN A 78 12.66 21.27 10.97
CA ASN A 78 13.49 22.32 10.38
C ASN A 78 14.59 21.74 9.49
N VAL A 79 15.23 20.64 9.88
CA VAL A 79 16.18 19.93 9.00
C VAL A 79 15.46 19.39 7.76
N CYS A 80 14.28 18.79 7.95
CA CYS A 80 13.47 18.25 6.84
C CYS A 80 13.11 19.31 5.80
N ARG A 81 12.78 20.55 6.22
CA ARG A 81 12.48 21.68 5.31
C ARG A 81 13.58 21.95 4.29
N LEU A 82 14.85 21.76 4.66
CA LEU A 82 15.99 21.95 3.76
C LEU A 82 16.31 20.70 2.95
N CYS A 83 15.85 19.51 3.38
CA CYS A 83 16.09 18.25 2.69
C CYS A 83 15.13 18.06 1.50
N ASP A 84 15.37 18.80 0.42
CA ASP A 84 14.51 18.87 -0.76
C ASP A 84 14.26 17.53 -1.49
N HIS A 85 15.06 16.49 -1.26
CA HIS A 85 14.88 15.12 -1.80
C HIS A 85 14.17 14.15 -0.83
N LEU A 86 13.74 14.62 0.34
CA LEU A 86 13.03 13.81 1.32
C LEU A 86 11.66 13.36 0.78
N GLU A 87 11.50 12.06 0.59
CA GLU A 87 10.31 11.42 0.03
C GLU A 87 9.36 10.89 1.11
N SER A 88 9.88 10.52 2.28
CA SER A 88 9.05 9.99 3.36
C SER A 88 9.57 10.31 4.75
N ILE A 89 8.64 10.53 5.68
CA ILE A 89 8.91 10.68 7.11
C ILE A 89 8.02 9.70 7.87
N ASP A 90 8.63 8.91 8.76
CA ASP A 90 7.94 8.04 9.71
C ASP A 90 8.09 8.58 11.12
N LEU A 91 6.97 9.02 11.71
CA LEU A 91 6.84 9.47 13.10
C LEU A 91 5.92 8.54 13.91
N SER A 92 5.71 7.29 13.46
CA SER A 92 4.85 6.34 14.16
C SER A 92 5.34 6.01 15.57
N ASP A 93 4.40 5.72 16.47
CA ASP A 93 4.67 5.28 17.84
C ASP A 93 5.61 6.23 18.62
N ASN A 94 5.40 7.56 18.51
CA ASN A 94 6.22 8.58 19.17
C ASN A 94 5.49 9.42 20.22
N TYR A 95 4.25 9.06 20.57
CA TYR A 95 3.40 9.80 21.50
C TYR A 95 3.21 11.27 21.09
N ILE A 96 3.11 11.54 19.78
CA ILE A 96 2.87 12.88 19.26
C ILE A 96 1.38 13.20 19.16
N GLY A 97 1.04 14.49 19.20
CA GLY A 97 -0.35 14.97 19.13
C GLY A 97 -0.56 15.98 17.99
N ASN A 98 -1.73 16.62 17.99
CA ASN A 98 -2.15 17.53 16.92
C ASN A 98 -1.19 18.71 16.67
N GLU A 99 -0.47 19.18 17.70
CA GLU A 99 0.55 20.25 17.57
C GLU A 99 1.66 19.85 16.59
N VAL A 100 2.17 18.63 16.71
CA VAL A 100 3.20 18.09 15.81
C VAL A 100 2.62 17.87 14.42
N VAL A 101 1.38 17.37 14.32
CA VAL A 101 0.70 17.21 13.01
C VAL A 101 0.58 18.54 12.29
N TRP A 102 0.23 19.62 13.01
CA TRP A 102 0.17 20.97 12.43
C TRP A 102 1.55 21.43 11.92
N ALA A 103 2.62 21.19 12.68
CA ALA A 103 3.98 21.51 12.26
C ALA A 103 4.46 20.68 11.05
N VAL A 104 4.12 19.38 11.02
CA VAL A 104 4.35 18.48 9.89
C VAL A 104 3.61 18.98 8.66
N CYS A 105 2.33 19.34 8.78
CA CYS A 105 1.56 19.91 7.69
C CYS A 105 2.18 21.22 7.17
N GLY A 106 2.59 22.12 8.07
CA GLY A 106 3.26 23.38 7.72
C GLY A 106 4.44 23.16 6.77
N MET A 107 5.36 22.26 7.14
CA MET A 107 6.49 21.87 6.29
C MET A 107 6.03 21.15 5.01
N ALA A 108 5.09 20.22 5.13
CA ALA A 108 4.68 19.34 4.04
C ALA A 108 3.84 20.06 2.96
N PHE A 109 3.19 21.18 3.25
CA PHE A 109 2.38 21.91 2.26
C PHE A 109 3.17 22.31 1.02
N PHE A 110 4.44 22.67 1.19
CA PHE A 110 5.30 23.19 0.14
C PHE A 110 6.48 22.28 -0.18
N HIS A 111 6.61 21.14 0.52
CA HIS A 111 7.75 20.26 0.33
C HIS A 111 7.80 19.70 -1.10
N PRO A 112 8.93 19.85 -1.83
CA PRO A 112 8.99 19.58 -3.26
C PRO A 112 8.98 18.09 -3.61
N SER A 113 9.40 17.22 -2.68
CA SER A 113 9.57 15.78 -2.94
C SER A 113 8.83 14.87 -1.96
N LEU A 114 8.16 15.40 -0.94
CA LEU A 114 7.55 14.55 0.11
C LEU A 114 6.33 13.84 -0.47
N GLN A 115 6.29 12.52 -0.26
CA GLN A 115 5.25 11.64 -0.78
C GLN A 115 4.53 10.87 0.32
N GLY A 116 5.20 10.55 1.43
CA GLY A 116 4.63 9.75 2.51
C GLY A 116 4.86 10.33 3.90
N ILE A 117 3.82 10.26 4.73
CA ILE A 117 3.88 10.63 6.14
C ILE A 117 3.23 9.49 6.95
N GLU A 118 3.98 8.83 7.83
CA GLU A 118 3.47 7.77 8.71
C GLU A 118 3.33 8.32 10.14
N LEU A 119 2.11 8.32 10.68
CA LEU A 119 1.76 8.86 11.99
C LEU A 119 1.04 7.82 12.86
N SER A 120 1.01 6.56 12.43
CA SER A 120 0.32 5.48 13.16
C SER A 120 0.84 5.32 14.60
N GLY A 121 0.01 4.79 15.50
CA GLY A 121 0.42 4.55 16.90
C GLY A 121 0.46 5.80 17.78
N ASN A 122 0.06 6.96 17.25
CA ASN A 122 -0.01 8.21 18.00
C ASN A 122 -1.45 8.53 18.41
N SER A 123 -1.90 7.94 19.52
CA SER A 123 -3.29 8.02 19.98
C SER A 123 -3.77 9.45 20.26
N ALA A 124 -2.87 10.40 20.54
CA ALA A 124 -3.20 11.80 20.78
C ALA A 124 -3.52 12.60 19.50
N ILE A 125 -3.35 12.02 18.32
CA ILE A 125 -3.82 12.61 17.06
C ILE A 125 -5.32 12.39 16.95
N SER A 126 -6.08 13.47 16.86
CA SER A 126 -7.55 13.44 16.84
C SER A 126 -8.11 14.18 15.62
N TRP A 127 -9.41 14.46 15.62
CA TRP A 127 -10.10 15.17 14.55
C TRP A 127 -9.39 16.47 14.10
N SER A 128 -8.84 17.26 15.03
CA SER A 128 -8.13 18.50 14.68
C SER A 128 -6.89 18.24 13.82
N GLY A 129 -6.09 17.23 14.15
CA GLY A 129 -4.96 16.81 13.32
C GLY A 129 -5.42 16.27 11.96
N ALA A 130 -6.53 15.53 11.93
CA ALA A 130 -7.11 15.02 10.69
C ALA A 130 -7.53 16.15 9.74
N MET A 131 -8.09 17.25 10.24
CA MET A 131 -8.45 18.40 9.40
C MET A 131 -7.22 19.05 8.76
N CYS A 132 -6.12 19.20 9.50
CA CYS A 132 -4.86 19.69 8.96
C CYS A 132 -4.30 18.76 7.87
N LEU A 133 -4.37 17.45 8.09
CA LEU A 133 -3.92 16.45 7.11
C LEU A 133 -4.82 16.44 5.87
N ALA A 134 -6.13 16.57 6.04
CA ALA A 134 -7.09 16.65 4.95
C ALA A 134 -6.85 17.87 4.06
N ASP A 135 -6.50 19.03 4.65
CA ASP A 135 -6.10 20.21 3.88
C ASP A 135 -4.74 19.99 3.18
N LEU A 136 -3.76 19.40 3.88
CA LEU A 136 -2.45 19.04 3.32
C LEU A 136 -2.57 18.21 2.05
N VAL A 137 -3.29 17.09 2.09
CA VAL A 137 -3.40 16.17 0.95
C VAL A 137 -4.18 16.77 -0.23
N LYS A 138 -4.96 17.83 -0.01
CA LYS A 138 -5.65 18.57 -1.09
C LYS A 138 -4.73 19.60 -1.75
N ARG A 139 -3.90 20.29 -0.97
CA ARG A 139 -3.02 21.35 -1.47
C ARG A 139 -1.71 20.83 -2.04
N ASN A 140 -1.09 19.84 -1.39
CA ASN A 140 0.10 19.19 -1.90
C ASN A 140 -0.25 17.82 -2.53
N ASN A 141 -0.42 17.81 -3.85
CA ASN A 141 -0.75 16.62 -4.62
C ASN A 141 0.40 15.60 -4.78
N ARG A 142 1.57 15.87 -4.17
CA ARG A 142 2.68 14.91 -4.09
C ARG A 142 2.53 13.94 -2.93
N ILE A 143 1.78 14.33 -1.88
CA ILE A 143 1.47 13.46 -0.76
C ILE A 143 0.53 12.34 -1.24
N GLN A 144 1.07 11.14 -1.29
CA GLN A 144 0.46 9.91 -1.81
C GLN A 144 0.18 8.89 -0.70
N TYR A 145 0.63 9.17 0.53
CA TYR A 145 0.40 8.32 1.68
C TYR A 145 0.36 9.12 2.99
N VAL A 146 -0.66 8.86 3.80
CA VAL A 146 -0.75 9.31 5.20
C VAL A 146 -1.21 8.12 6.06
N GLY A 147 -0.38 7.68 7.00
CA GLY A 147 -0.70 6.58 7.91
C GLY A 147 -1.31 7.09 9.23
N LEU A 148 -2.50 6.60 9.59
CA LEU A 148 -3.28 7.06 10.76
C LEU A 148 -3.81 5.91 11.64
N ARG A 149 -3.27 4.69 11.50
CA ARG A 149 -3.73 3.56 12.32
C ARG A 149 -3.44 3.84 13.78
N GLN A 150 -4.31 3.39 14.68
CA GLN A 150 -4.11 3.55 16.13
C GLN A 150 -3.95 5.02 16.56
N THR A 151 -4.60 5.94 15.85
CA THR A 151 -4.84 7.32 16.29
C THR A 151 -6.28 7.46 16.82
N SER A 152 -6.63 8.62 17.38
CA SER A 152 -8.02 8.96 17.74
C SER A 152 -8.77 9.66 16.60
N VAL A 153 -8.28 9.56 15.36
CA VAL A 153 -8.97 10.06 14.16
C VAL A 153 -10.13 9.12 13.86
N ALA A 154 -11.33 9.66 13.66
CA ALA A 154 -12.48 8.86 13.29
C ALA A 154 -12.32 8.26 11.88
N LEU A 155 -12.95 7.11 11.66
CA LEU A 155 -12.76 6.31 10.45
C LEU A 155 -13.13 7.10 9.19
N ALA A 156 -14.22 7.87 9.22
CA ALA A 156 -14.68 8.65 8.08
C ALA A 156 -13.62 9.65 7.58
N GLU A 157 -12.96 10.36 8.50
CA GLU A 157 -11.89 11.31 8.20
C GLU A 157 -10.64 10.59 7.68
N SER A 158 -10.25 9.47 8.30
CA SER A 158 -9.12 8.66 7.83
C SER A 158 -9.36 8.12 6.42
N GLU A 159 -10.58 7.66 6.11
CA GLU A 159 -10.97 7.19 4.78
C GLU A 159 -10.97 8.32 3.74
N ALA A 160 -11.43 9.53 4.12
CA ALA A 160 -11.39 10.69 3.24
C ALA A 160 -9.95 11.12 2.90
N ILE A 161 -9.05 11.14 3.90
CA ILE A 161 -7.62 11.41 3.69
C ILE A 161 -7.02 10.33 2.79
N PHE A 162 -7.27 9.05 3.09
CA PHE A 162 -6.80 7.93 2.27
C PHE A 162 -7.26 8.05 0.81
N ALA A 163 -8.55 8.27 0.57
CA ALA A 163 -9.09 8.43 -0.77
C ALA A 163 -8.43 9.60 -1.54
N GLN A 164 -8.19 10.72 -0.86
CA GLN A 164 -7.48 11.86 -1.47
C GLN A 164 -6.01 11.53 -1.79
N THR A 165 -5.30 10.82 -0.91
CA THR A 165 -3.93 10.38 -1.20
C THR A 165 -3.86 9.38 -2.37
N ARG A 166 -4.88 8.52 -2.52
CA ARG A 166 -5.01 7.63 -3.69
C ARG A 166 -5.27 8.39 -4.98
N HIS A 167 -6.12 9.41 -4.94
CA HIS A 167 -6.31 10.32 -6.05
C HIS A 167 -5.00 11.02 -6.45
N ASN A 168 -4.22 11.48 -5.47
CA ASN A 168 -2.90 12.06 -5.71
C ASN A 168 -1.94 11.06 -6.36
N ALA A 169 -1.87 9.82 -5.88
CA ALA A 169 -1.03 8.77 -6.45
C ALA A 169 -1.39 8.47 -7.92
N ALA A 170 -2.67 8.31 -8.23
CA ALA A 170 -3.13 8.11 -9.60
C ALA A 170 -2.76 9.29 -10.52
N ARG A 171 -2.90 10.53 -10.03
CA ARG A 171 -2.50 11.73 -10.79
C ARG A 171 -1.00 11.79 -11.02
N GLN A 172 -0.18 11.51 -10.00
CA GLN A 172 1.28 11.48 -10.12
C GLN A 172 1.74 10.41 -11.11
N PHE A 173 1.11 9.24 -11.11
CA PHE A 173 1.39 8.18 -12.08
C PHE A 173 1.18 8.66 -13.52
N VAL A 174 0.05 9.33 -13.80
CA VAL A 174 -0.23 9.90 -15.13
C VAL A 174 0.78 11.00 -15.49
N LEU A 175 1.11 11.89 -14.56
CA LEU A 175 2.08 12.98 -14.80
C LEU A 175 3.50 12.47 -15.07
N ARG A 176 3.91 11.38 -14.40
CA ARG A 176 5.21 10.72 -14.67
C ARG A 176 5.27 10.09 -16.06
N GLY A 177 4.12 9.85 -16.71
CA GLY A 177 4.05 9.15 -17.98
C GLY A 177 4.59 7.72 -17.90
N THR A 178 4.60 7.11 -16.70
CA THR A 178 5.12 5.76 -16.49
C THR A 178 4.29 4.75 -17.28
N PRO A 179 4.88 4.05 -18.26
CA PRO A 179 4.15 3.04 -19.01
C PRO A 179 3.82 1.85 -18.10
N SER A 180 2.79 1.11 -18.50
CA SER A 180 2.51 -0.22 -17.94
C SER A 180 3.78 -1.08 -18.02
N ASN A 181 4.25 -1.58 -16.87
CA ASN A 181 5.41 -2.47 -16.78
C ASN A 181 5.00 -3.78 -16.06
N PRO A 182 4.29 -4.68 -16.75
CA PRO A 182 3.77 -5.89 -16.17
C PRO A 182 4.87 -6.97 -16.07
N SER A 183 4.75 -7.86 -15.08
CA SER A 183 5.72 -8.95 -14.89
C SER A 183 5.88 -9.82 -16.14
N GLY A 184 7.13 -10.12 -16.50
CA GLY A 184 7.52 -11.13 -17.50
C GLY A 184 7.65 -12.55 -16.95
N HIS A 185 7.36 -12.78 -15.67
CA HIS A 185 7.54 -14.07 -15.03
C HIS A 185 6.67 -15.17 -15.69
N PRO A 186 7.18 -16.41 -15.87
CA PRO A 186 6.42 -17.48 -16.52
C PRO A 186 5.06 -17.77 -15.90
N ALA A 187 4.84 -17.50 -14.61
CA ALA A 187 3.51 -17.66 -14.01
C ALA A 187 2.50 -16.61 -14.51
N ALA A 188 2.92 -15.34 -14.63
CA ALA A 188 2.07 -14.26 -15.15
C ALA A 188 1.74 -14.48 -16.64
N ILE A 189 2.74 -14.89 -17.45
CA ILE A 189 2.54 -15.23 -18.86
C ILE A 189 1.51 -16.36 -19.00
N ARG A 190 1.64 -17.43 -18.20
CA ARG A 190 0.70 -18.56 -18.21
C ARG A 190 -0.70 -18.13 -17.77
N LEU A 191 -0.82 -17.24 -16.78
CA LEU A 191 -2.11 -16.71 -16.36
C LEU A 191 -2.80 -15.91 -17.47
N ARG A 192 -2.07 -15.04 -18.18
CA ARG A 192 -2.59 -14.30 -19.33
C ARG A 192 -3.02 -15.22 -20.47
N ALA A 193 -2.27 -16.30 -20.72
CA ALA A 193 -2.67 -17.32 -21.69
C ALA A 193 -3.99 -18.02 -21.28
N MET A 194 -4.12 -18.40 -20.01
CA MET A 194 -5.36 -18.99 -19.49
C MET A 194 -6.54 -18.01 -19.54
N LYS A 195 -6.30 -16.71 -19.34
CA LYS A 195 -7.34 -15.68 -19.48
C LYS A 195 -7.88 -15.61 -20.89
N ARG A 196 -6.98 -15.51 -21.88
CA ARG A 196 -7.36 -15.51 -23.31
C ARG A 196 -8.21 -16.75 -23.64
N PHE A 197 -7.73 -17.93 -23.26
CA PHE A 197 -8.45 -19.19 -23.44
C PHE A 197 -9.86 -19.16 -22.81
N PHE A 198 -10.00 -18.66 -21.58
CA PHE A 198 -11.29 -18.56 -20.92
C PHE A 198 -12.26 -17.63 -21.69
N PHE A 199 -11.79 -16.47 -22.13
CA PHE A 199 -12.63 -15.53 -22.86
C PHE A 199 -13.01 -16.04 -24.26
N ASP A 200 -12.12 -16.79 -24.92
CA ASP A 200 -12.41 -17.49 -26.17
C ASP A 200 -13.54 -18.51 -25.96
N MET A 201 -13.48 -19.33 -24.89
CA MET A 201 -14.57 -20.25 -24.53
C MET A 201 -15.88 -19.53 -24.20
N SER A 202 -15.81 -18.32 -23.64
CA SER A 202 -17.00 -17.55 -23.26
C SER A 202 -17.69 -16.87 -24.44
N HIS A 203 -17.08 -16.88 -25.64
CA HIS A 203 -17.52 -16.11 -26.80
C HIS A 203 -17.77 -14.62 -26.46
N GLY A 204 -16.93 -14.05 -25.60
CA GLY A 204 -17.05 -12.66 -25.14
C GLY A 204 -18.15 -12.38 -24.10
N SER A 205 -18.94 -13.38 -23.69
CA SER A 205 -19.98 -13.19 -22.66
C SER A 205 -19.43 -13.05 -21.23
N GLY A 206 -18.15 -13.38 -21.02
CA GLY A 206 -17.51 -13.39 -19.70
C GLY A 206 -17.97 -14.53 -18.79
N LYS A 207 -18.83 -15.43 -19.27
CA LYS A 207 -19.32 -16.60 -18.54
C LYS A 207 -19.26 -17.87 -19.40
N VAL A 208 -18.92 -19.00 -18.80
CA VAL A 208 -18.81 -20.31 -19.45
C VAL A 208 -19.59 -21.33 -18.64
N ASP A 209 -20.19 -22.33 -19.28
CA ASP A 209 -20.74 -23.48 -18.56
C ASP A 209 -19.66 -24.11 -17.67
N SER A 210 -19.96 -24.34 -16.40
CA SER A 210 -18.97 -24.75 -15.40
C SER A 210 -18.37 -26.11 -15.70
N ALA A 211 -19.15 -27.05 -16.25
CA ALA A 211 -18.66 -28.37 -16.61
C ALA A 211 -17.63 -28.28 -17.75
N VAL A 212 -17.92 -27.44 -18.74
CA VAL A 212 -17.00 -27.14 -19.84
C VAL A 212 -15.75 -26.43 -19.31
N ALA A 213 -15.92 -25.37 -18.53
CA ALA A 213 -14.82 -24.56 -17.99
C ALA A 213 -13.86 -25.40 -17.14
N VAL A 214 -14.37 -26.26 -16.25
CA VAL A 214 -13.52 -27.12 -15.42
C VAL A 214 -12.78 -28.15 -16.27
N ARG A 215 -13.46 -28.86 -17.18
CA ARG A 215 -12.83 -29.91 -17.99
C ARG A 215 -11.76 -29.34 -18.92
N GLU A 216 -12.14 -28.37 -19.74
CA GLU A 216 -11.25 -27.78 -20.74
C GLU A 216 -10.19 -26.89 -20.10
N GLY A 217 -10.53 -26.18 -19.00
CA GLY A 217 -9.57 -25.38 -18.25
C GLY A 217 -8.46 -26.19 -17.58
N VAL A 218 -8.76 -27.35 -16.98
CA VAL A 218 -7.73 -28.25 -16.42
C VAL A 218 -6.85 -28.80 -17.54
N ARG A 219 -7.44 -29.19 -18.67
CA ARG A 219 -6.70 -29.65 -19.86
C ARG A 219 -5.72 -28.61 -20.35
N GLU A 220 -6.20 -27.39 -20.58
CA GLU A 220 -5.37 -26.30 -21.08
C GLU A 220 -4.31 -25.88 -20.06
N ARG A 221 -4.65 -25.85 -18.77
CA ARG A 221 -3.67 -25.60 -17.70
C ARG A 221 -2.51 -26.59 -17.78
N GLN A 222 -2.76 -27.89 -17.95
CA GLN A 222 -1.67 -28.87 -18.07
C GLN A 222 -0.86 -28.68 -19.36
N ARG A 223 -1.50 -28.32 -20.47
CA ARG A 223 -0.80 -28.01 -21.72
C ARG A 223 0.15 -26.82 -21.53
N VAL A 224 -0.34 -25.73 -20.95
CA VAL A 224 0.41 -24.50 -20.67
C VAL A 224 1.53 -24.71 -19.63
N LEU A 225 1.37 -25.66 -18.71
CA LEU A 225 2.42 -26.07 -17.78
C LEU A 225 3.46 -27.02 -18.39
N GLY A 226 3.28 -27.50 -19.62
CA GLY A 226 4.14 -28.53 -20.23
C GLY A 226 3.95 -29.93 -19.63
N LYS A 227 2.78 -30.17 -19.01
CA LYS A 227 2.45 -31.35 -18.20
C LYS A 227 1.32 -32.18 -18.78
N SER A 228 1.10 -32.14 -20.10
CA SER A 228 0.00 -32.87 -20.76
C SER A 228 -0.06 -34.36 -20.43
N ARG A 229 1.09 -35.00 -20.12
CA ARG A 229 1.15 -36.41 -19.70
C ARG A 229 0.51 -36.67 -18.32
N GLU A 230 0.44 -35.66 -17.45
CA GLU A 230 -0.20 -35.76 -16.13
C GLU A 230 -1.73 -35.73 -16.23
N LEU A 231 -2.32 -35.48 -17.42
CA LEU A 231 -3.78 -35.46 -17.59
C LEU A 231 -4.45 -36.78 -17.21
N ALA A 232 -3.74 -37.91 -17.36
CA ALA A 232 -4.24 -39.22 -16.96
C ALA A 232 -4.51 -39.34 -15.45
N LEU A 233 -3.94 -38.46 -14.61
CA LEU A 233 -4.16 -38.45 -13.16
C LEU A 233 -5.50 -37.82 -12.77
N TYR A 234 -6.12 -37.04 -13.67
CA TYR A 234 -7.38 -36.33 -13.42
C TYR A 234 -8.58 -37.20 -13.81
N LYS A 235 -9.13 -37.93 -12.83
CA LYS A 235 -10.31 -38.78 -12.99
C LYS A 235 -11.61 -37.98 -12.92
N GLU A 236 -12.73 -38.56 -13.37
CA GLU A 236 -14.06 -37.92 -13.29
C GLU A 236 -14.42 -37.41 -11.88
N ALA A 237 -14.12 -38.19 -10.84
CA ALA A 237 -14.32 -37.76 -9.45
C ALA A 237 -13.59 -36.45 -9.09
N TYR A 238 -12.45 -36.15 -9.73
CA TYR A 238 -11.77 -34.88 -9.54
C TYR A 238 -12.58 -33.72 -10.14
N TYR A 239 -13.07 -33.86 -11.36
CA TYR A 239 -13.88 -32.83 -12.02
C TYR A 239 -15.19 -32.60 -11.27
N GLU A 240 -15.88 -33.67 -10.84
CA GLU A 240 -17.07 -33.58 -10.00
C GLU A 240 -16.78 -32.84 -8.69
N SER A 241 -15.64 -33.12 -8.04
CA SER A 241 -15.25 -32.43 -6.80
C SER A 241 -15.03 -30.93 -6.98
N LEU A 242 -14.61 -30.49 -8.17
CA LEU A 242 -14.48 -29.06 -8.50
C LEU A 242 -15.84 -28.43 -8.83
N LEU A 243 -16.71 -29.16 -9.54
CA LEU A 243 -18.06 -28.68 -9.87
C LEU A 243 -18.94 -28.53 -8.64
N LEU A 244 -18.81 -29.41 -7.65
CA LEU A 244 -19.49 -29.26 -6.35
C LEU A 244 -19.11 -27.96 -5.61
N LYS A 245 -17.95 -27.38 -5.94
CA LYS A 245 -17.46 -26.12 -5.36
C LYS A 245 -17.80 -24.90 -6.21
N ALA A 246 -18.33 -25.10 -7.41
CA ALA A 246 -18.71 -23.99 -8.30
C ALA A 246 -19.98 -23.31 -7.75
N PRO A 247 -19.98 -21.98 -7.59
CA PRO A 247 -21.12 -21.25 -7.02
C PRO A 247 -22.33 -21.20 -7.96
N SER A 248 -22.14 -21.48 -9.26
CA SER A 248 -23.17 -21.38 -10.29
C SER A 248 -22.91 -22.37 -11.41
N LYS A 249 -23.93 -22.66 -12.22
CA LYS A 249 -23.77 -23.40 -13.49
C LYS A 249 -22.97 -22.59 -14.51
N MET A 250 -23.02 -21.27 -14.45
CA MET A 250 -22.24 -20.38 -15.31
C MET A 250 -21.08 -19.78 -14.52
N MET A 251 -19.85 -20.15 -14.88
CA MET A 251 -18.61 -19.75 -14.25
C MET A 251 -18.08 -18.45 -14.87
N ASN A 252 -17.68 -17.48 -14.04
CA ASN A 252 -16.94 -16.30 -14.49
C ASN A 252 -15.41 -16.51 -14.34
N TRP A 253 -14.62 -15.56 -14.83
CA TRP A 253 -13.15 -15.62 -14.76
C TRP A 253 -12.62 -15.79 -13.33
N ASP A 254 -13.18 -15.06 -12.37
CA ASP A 254 -12.73 -15.11 -10.97
C ASP A 254 -12.90 -16.50 -10.36
N THR A 255 -14.06 -17.12 -10.59
CA THR A 255 -14.35 -18.50 -10.18
C THR A 255 -13.41 -19.49 -10.86
N PHE A 256 -13.13 -19.29 -12.15
CA PHE A 256 -12.22 -20.13 -12.91
C PHE A 256 -10.79 -20.07 -12.36
N VAL A 257 -10.27 -18.88 -12.04
CA VAL A 257 -8.95 -18.73 -11.42
C VAL A 257 -8.88 -19.50 -10.11
N VAL A 258 -9.84 -19.30 -9.22
CA VAL A 258 -9.84 -19.89 -7.87
C VAL A 258 -9.97 -21.42 -7.92
N LEU A 259 -10.91 -21.95 -8.70
CA LEU A 259 -11.21 -23.38 -8.71
C LEU A 259 -10.26 -24.16 -9.64
N VAL A 260 -9.96 -23.64 -10.83
CA VAL A 260 -9.20 -24.37 -11.86
C VAL A 260 -7.70 -24.08 -11.74
N LEU A 261 -7.30 -22.80 -11.64
CA LEU A 261 -5.88 -22.43 -11.68
C LEU A 261 -5.21 -22.63 -10.32
N MET A 262 -5.85 -22.12 -9.26
CA MET A 262 -5.35 -22.16 -7.89
C MET A 262 -5.72 -23.46 -7.16
N GLN A 263 -6.71 -24.20 -7.66
CA GLN A 263 -7.21 -25.44 -7.05
C GLN A 263 -7.58 -25.23 -5.58
N CYS A 264 -8.14 -24.06 -5.25
CA CYS A 264 -8.59 -23.74 -3.91
C CYS A 264 -9.71 -24.68 -3.46
N SER A 265 -9.82 -24.87 -2.15
CA SER A 265 -10.86 -25.74 -1.57
C SER A 265 -12.26 -25.15 -1.74
N GLU A 266 -12.39 -23.83 -1.78
CA GLU A 266 -13.66 -23.09 -1.85
C GLU A 266 -13.47 -21.75 -2.56
N TYR A 267 -14.51 -21.29 -3.25
CA TYR A 267 -14.65 -19.91 -3.73
C TYR A 267 -15.36 -19.08 -2.65
N LEU A 268 -14.81 -17.91 -2.31
CA LEU A 268 -15.28 -17.10 -1.19
C LEU A 268 -15.59 -15.68 -1.68
N ASP A 269 -16.85 -15.42 -1.98
CA ASP A 269 -17.34 -14.15 -2.56
C ASP A 269 -16.86 -12.92 -1.77
N ASP A 270 -16.91 -12.96 -0.44
CA ASP A 270 -16.50 -11.86 0.42
C ASP A 270 -15.03 -11.46 0.21
N ILE A 271 -14.16 -12.43 -0.05
CA ILE A 271 -12.71 -12.21 -0.22
C ILE A 271 -12.42 -11.68 -1.60
N ILE A 272 -13.07 -12.24 -2.62
CA ILE A 272 -12.95 -11.75 -3.99
C ILE A 272 -13.45 -10.32 -4.06
N SER A 273 -14.60 -10.03 -3.44
CA SER A 273 -15.16 -8.67 -3.32
C SER A 273 -14.24 -7.73 -2.56
N ALA A 274 -13.63 -8.17 -1.46
CA ALA A 274 -12.66 -7.38 -0.72
C ALA A 274 -11.41 -7.07 -1.55
N LEU A 275 -10.90 -8.04 -2.33
CA LEU A 275 -9.76 -7.83 -3.20
C LEU A 275 -10.08 -6.87 -4.35
N HIS A 276 -11.23 -7.02 -5.01
CA HIS A 276 -11.69 -6.08 -6.04
C HIS A 276 -11.78 -4.67 -5.48
N ARG A 277 -12.43 -4.50 -4.32
CA ARG A 277 -12.55 -3.21 -3.64
C ARG A 277 -11.18 -2.58 -3.40
N VAL A 278 -10.25 -3.33 -2.80
CA VAL A 278 -8.90 -2.80 -2.52
C VAL A 278 -8.14 -2.52 -3.81
N PHE A 279 -8.22 -3.40 -4.82
CA PHE A 279 -7.58 -3.14 -6.11
C PHE A 279 -8.07 -1.82 -6.73
N SER A 280 -9.39 -1.58 -6.73
CA SER A 280 -9.99 -0.33 -7.21
C SER A 280 -9.55 0.90 -6.41
N GLU A 281 -9.38 0.79 -5.09
CA GLU A 281 -8.85 1.89 -4.25
C GLU A 281 -7.41 2.28 -4.67
N PHE A 282 -6.62 1.32 -5.14
CA PHE A 282 -5.21 1.52 -5.52
C PHE A 282 -4.98 1.75 -7.01
N GLN A 283 -6.02 1.67 -7.84
CA GLN A 283 -5.92 1.78 -9.29
C GLN A 283 -5.27 3.09 -9.75
N VAL A 284 -4.36 2.96 -10.72
CA VAL A 284 -3.69 4.05 -11.45
C VAL A 284 -3.88 3.85 -12.97
N GLY A 285 -3.63 4.88 -13.78
CA GLY A 285 -3.74 4.84 -15.25
C GLY A 285 -4.89 5.65 -15.84
N SER A 286 -5.01 5.61 -17.18
CA SER A 286 -5.73 6.63 -17.96
C SER A 286 -7.24 6.49 -18.06
N ASP A 287 -7.88 5.48 -17.48
CA ASP A 287 -9.34 5.47 -17.45
C ASP A 287 -9.91 4.62 -16.31
N ARG A 288 -10.62 5.26 -15.37
CA ARG A 288 -11.39 4.55 -14.33
C ARG A 288 -12.69 3.95 -14.88
N THR A 289 -13.02 4.22 -16.16
CA THR A 289 -14.24 3.72 -16.82
C THR A 289 -14.01 2.47 -17.67
N GLN A 290 -12.76 2.03 -17.86
CA GLN A 290 -12.44 0.78 -18.55
C GLN A 290 -12.68 -0.44 -17.66
N GLU A 291 -12.96 -1.60 -18.29
CA GLU A 291 -13.09 -2.88 -17.60
C GLU A 291 -11.84 -3.15 -16.73
N LEU A 292 -12.02 -3.76 -15.55
CA LEU A 292 -10.95 -4.10 -14.58
C LEU A 292 -9.73 -4.84 -15.19
N GLY A 293 -9.85 -5.38 -16.40
CA GLY A 293 -8.78 -6.07 -17.12
C GLY A 293 -7.58 -5.20 -17.48
N ASP A 294 -7.77 -3.90 -17.76
CA ASP A 294 -6.69 -2.97 -18.13
C ASP A 294 -6.26 -2.07 -16.97
N ALA A 295 -6.97 -2.14 -15.85
CA ALA A 295 -6.64 -1.43 -14.63
C ALA A 295 -5.34 -1.97 -14.00
N GLN A 296 -4.55 -1.08 -13.41
CA GLN A 296 -3.24 -1.40 -12.87
C GLN A 296 -3.01 -0.78 -11.50
N VAL A 297 -2.12 -1.39 -10.72
CA VAL A 297 -1.62 -0.85 -9.46
C VAL A 297 -0.09 -0.92 -9.43
N GLU A 298 0.55 0.08 -8.84
CA GLU A 298 2.02 0.10 -8.69
C GLU A 298 2.45 -0.88 -7.58
N VAL A 299 3.50 -1.67 -7.82
CA VAL A 299 4.02 -2.65 -6.86
C VAL A 299 4.48 -2.00 -5.54
N ARG A 300 5.03 -0.78 -5.61
CA ARG A 300 5.39 0.01 -4.42
C ARG A 300 4.25 0.20 -3.41
N CYS A 301 2.98 0.05 -3.84
CA CYS A 301 1.81 0.15 -2.97
C CYS A 301 1.50 -1.15 -2.21
N TYR A 302 2.26 -2.24 -2.40
CA TYR A 302 1.96 -3.55 -1.81
C TYR A 302 1.85 -3.53 -0.28
N ALA A 303 2.67 -2.73 0.40
CA ALA A 303 2.57 -2.59 1.85
C ALA A 303 1.22 -2.00 2.27
N SER A 304 0.78 -0.93 1.61
CA SER A 304 -0.49 -0.27 1.85
C SER A 304 -1.70 -1.15 1.47
N ILE A 305 -1.59 -1.87 0.35
CA ILE A 305 -2.59 -2.86 -0.08
C ILE A 305 -2.74 -3.97 0.96
N TYR A 306 -1.62 -4.49 1.46
CA TYR A 306 -1.60 -5.52 2.49
C TYR A 306 -2.27 -5.04 3.78
N VAL A 307 -1.93 -3.84 4.23
CA VAL A 307 -2.58 -3.19 5.37
C VAL A 307 -4.09 -3.09 5.14
N ARG A 308 -4.52 -2.72 3.94
CA ARG A 308 -5.93 -2.54 3.62
C ARG A 308 -6.72 -3.84 3.61
N LEU A 309 -6.09 -4.94 3.18
CA LEU A 309 -6.70 -6.27 3.15
C LEU A 309 -6.71 -6.97 4.50
N TYR A 310 -5.66 -6.79 5.30
CA TYR A 310 -5.42 -7.61 6.50
C TYR A 310 -5.40 -6.82 7.80
N HIS A 311 -5.58 -5.49 7.74
CA HIS A 311 -5.54 -4.58 8.89
C HIS A 311 -4.27 -4.72 9.75
N ALA A 312 -3.16 -5.11 9.12
CA ALA A 312 -1.89 -5.37 9.78
C ALA A 312 -0.72 -4.94 8.90
N LEU A 313 0.36 -4.46 9.51
CA LEU A 313 1.61 -4.19 8.79
C LEU A 313 2.22 -5.51 8.30
N PRO A 314 2.66 -5.59 7.04
CA PRO A 314 3.44 -6.73 6.58
C PRO A 314 4.87 -6.66 7.14
N SER A 315 5.48 -7.82 7.38
CA SER A 315 6.93 -7.89 7.58
C SER A 315 7.67 -7.78 6.24
N ASP A 316 8.94 -7.39 6.25
CA ASP A 316 9.79 -7.35 5.04
C ASP A 316 9.84 -8.72 4.35
N GLN A 317 9.89 -9.80 5.13
CA GLN A 317 9.83 -11.16 4.60
C GLN A 317 8.51 -11.44 3.86
N THR A 318 7.40 -10.89 4.35
CA THR A 318 6.09 -11.04 3.71
C THR A 318 6.04 -10.26 2.40
N LEU A 319 6.54 -9.01 2.37
CA LEU A 319 6.62 -8.22 1.15
C LEU A 319 7.56 -8.84 0.12
N ALA A 320 8.75 -9.28 0.54
CA ALA A 320 9.70 -9.97 -0.31
C ALA A 320 9.11 -11.27 -0.88
N PHE A 321 8.38 -12.02 -0.06
CA PHE A 321 7.66 -13.21 -0.52
C PHE A 321 6.62 -12.89 -1.59
N LEU A 322 5.80 -11.84 -1.39
CA LEU A 322 4.80 -11.40 -2.36
C LEU A 322 5.46 -11.01 -3.69
N LYS A 323 6.50 -10.18 -3.65
CA LYS A 323 7.23 -9.70 -4.84
C LYS A 323 7.91 -10.83 -5.61
N LYS A 324 8.60 -11.74 -4.91
CA LYS A 324 9.38 -12.83 -5.50
C LYS A 324 8.56 -13.80 -6.36
N ARG A 325 7.24 -13.93 -6.12
CA ARG A 325 6.39 -14.89 -6.87
C ARG A 325 6.24 -14.55 -8.36
N LEU A 326 6.33 -13.27 -8.69
CA LEU A 326 6.27 -12.76 -10.07
C LEU A 326 7.51 -11.93 -10.43
N ASP A 327 8.59 -12.05 -9.66
CA ASP A 327 9.83 -11.30 -9.91
C ASP A 327 9.56 -9.77 -10.03
N LEU A 328 8.81 -9.23 -9.05
CA LEU A 328 8.31 -7.86 -9.08
C LEU A 328 9.28 -6.88 -8.41
N GLU A 329 9.52 -5.77 -9.08
CA GLU A 329 10.25 -4.61 -8.58
C GLU A 329 9.31 -3.41 -8.31
N ASP A 330 9.75 -2.43 -7.53
CA ASP A 330 8.88 -1.30 -7.08
C ASP A 330 8.45 -0.33 -8.18
N ASP A 331 9.11 -0.37 -9.33
CA ASP A 331 8.78 0.38 -10.55
C ASP A 331 7.81 -0.37 -11.48
N MET A 332 7.48 -1.63 -11.17
CA MET A 332 6.54 -2.42 -11.96
C MET A 332 5.08 -2.10 -11.62
N THR A 333 4.19 -2.47 -12.55
CA THR A 333 2.74 -2.45 -12.35
C THR A 333 2.18 -3.86 -12.43
N VAL A 334 1.09 -4.11 -11.71
CA VAL A 334 0.34 -5.37 -11.78
C VAL A 334 -1.11 -5.11 -12.13
N ASN A 335 -1.68 -5.99 -12.94
CA ASN A 335 -3.10 -5.96 -13.27
C ASN A 335 -3.93 -6.76 -12.24
N TRP A 336 -5.25 -6.76 -12.40
CA TRP A 336 -6.15 -7.51 -11.52
C TRP A 336 -5.81 -9.00 -11.48
N ASP A 337 -5.44 -9.59 -12.62
CA ASP A 337 -5.17 -11.03 -12.69
C ASP A 337 -3.95 -11.42 -11.84
N ASP A 338 -2.89 -10.63 -11.90
CA ASP A 338 -1.69 -10.84 -11.10
C ASP A 338 -1.95 -10.58 -9.58
N PHE A 339 -3.03 -9.87 -9.25
CA PHE A 339 -3.48 -9.60 -7.88
C PHE A 339 -4.03 -10.84 -7.14
N TYR A 340 -4.44 -11.88 -7.89
CA TYR A 340 -4.88 -13.17 -7.32
C TYR A 340 -3.83 -13.85 -6.42
N LEU A 341 -2.57 -13.43 -6.49
CA LEU A 341 -1.54 -13.91 -5.58
C LEU A 341 -1.78 -13.54 -4.12
N PHE A 342 -2.46 -12.42 -3.85
CA PHE A 342 -2.85 -12.05 -2.48
C PHE A 342 -3.85 -13.06 -1.87
N LEU A 343 -4.70 -13.72 -2.67
CA LEU A 343 -5.56 -14.82 -2.19
C LEU A 343 -4.76 -16.02 -1.68
N GLN A 344 -3.58 -16.30 -2.25
CA GLN A 344 -2.75 -17.43 -1.82
C GLN A 344 -2.16 -17.20 -0.42
N CYS A 345 -1.79 -15.96 -0.11
CA CYS A 345 -1.36 -15.59 1.24
C CYS A 345 -2.49 -15.74 2.27
N TRP A 346 -3.72 -15.42 1.89
CA TRP A 346 -4.88 -15.57 2.76
C TRP A 346 -5.19 -17.05 3.06
N SER A 347 -5.22 -17.91 2.04
CA SER A 347 -5.50 -19.35 2.23
C SER A 347 -4.44 -20.05 3.11
N PHE A 348 -3.17 -19.67 2.98
CA PHE A 348 -2.10 -20.16 3.84
C PHE A 348 -2.26 -19.71 5.31
N ARG A 349 -2.72 -18.48 5.54
CA ARG A 349 -3.01 -17.95 6.89
C ARG A 349 -4.20 -18.64 7.54
N LYS A 350 -5.31 -18.84 6.82
CA LYS A 350 -6.48 -19.59 7.34
C LYS A 350 -6.09 -21.00 7.77
N ARG A 351 -5.28 -21.71 6.96
CA ARG A 351 -4.76 -23.06 7.29
C ARG A 351 -3.85 -23.07 8.52
N ARG A 352 -3.02 -22.04 8.71
CA ARG A 352 -2.19 -21.87 9.92
C ARG A 352 -3.01 -21.56 11.17
N ALA A 353 -4.06 -20.73 11.05
CA ALA A 353 -4.96 -20.39 12.15
C ALA A 353 -5.83 -21.60 12.56
N SER A 354 -6.31 -22.39 11.60
CA SER A 354 -7.07 -23.62 11.87
C SER A 354 -6.20 -24.80 12.35
N GLY A 355 -4.87 -24.71 12.21
CA GLY A 355 -3.90 -25.73 12.61
C GLY A 355 -3.29 -25.54 14.01
N ARG A 356 -3.59 -24.43 14.70
CA ARG A 356 -3.23 -24.22 16.11
C ARG A 356 -4.50 -24.25 16.95
N GLY A 357 -4.83 -25.42 17.50
CA GLY A 357 -5.84 -25.53 18.54
C GLY A 357 -5.42 -24.71 19.77
N GLY A 358 -6.26 -23.76 20.20
CA GLY A 358 -6.04 -23.01 21.43
C GLY A 358 -6.68 -21.62 21.45
N HIS A 359 -7.93 -21.58 21.94
CA HIS A 359 -8.75 -20.44 22.38
C HIS A 359 -9.43 -19.50 21.35
N PRO A 360 -10.78 -19.39 21.41
CA PRO A 360 -11.55 -18.39 20.67
C PRO A 360 -11.50 -17.07 21.44
N GLY A 361 -10.64 -16.15 20.98
CA GLY A 361 -10.46 -14.85 21.63
C GLY A 361 -9.96 -13.76 20.69
N ALA A 362 -10.34 -13.80 19.41
CA ALA A 362 -10.17 -12.67 18.47
C ALA A 362 -11.03 -12.84 17.20
N ALA A 363 -12.05 -13.70 17.25
CA ALA A 363 -12.97 -13.94 16.14
C ALA A 363 -14.33 -13.29 16.44
N ALA A 364 -14.35 -11.98 16.64
CA ALA A 364 -15.59 -11.19 16.63
C ALA A 364 -15.26 -9.70 16.60
N GLN A 365 -15.16 -9.15 15.39
CA GLN A 365 -15.78 -7.87 15.01
C GLN A 365 -15.44 -7.62 13.54
N TRP A 366 -16.23 -8.24 12.67
CA TRP A 366 -16.32 -7.90 11.26
C TRP A 366 -17.55 -7.02 11.07
N ARG A 367 -17.39 -5.70 11.26
CA ARG A 367 -18.24 -4.64 10.72
C ARG A 367 -17.42 -3.38 10.53
#